data_AF-A0A9X7TMM3-F1
#
_entry.id   AF-A0A9X7TMM3-F1
#
_cell.length_a   1.000
_cell.length_b   1.000
_cell.length_c   1.000
_cell.angle_alpha   90.00
_cell.angle_beta   90.00
_cell.angle_gamma   90.00
#
_symmetry.space_group_name_H-M   'P 1'
#
loop_
_entity.id
_entity.type
_entity.pdbx_description
1 polymer ?
#
loop_
_entity_poly.entity_id
_entity_poly.type
_entity_poly.pdbx_seq_one_letter_code
_entity_poly.pdbx_strand_id
1 'polypeptide(L)'
;MSRKNLLWFLGGLVAGIGYIIGIFYLLITRKDSTRWLGLMFFLGPFGSIILYLLFRKIHKDITAISLYLLYGFLLWIPIALVLGLNPLYQIFGYVHGWLGA
;
A
#
# COMPACT_ATOMS: atom_id res chain seq x y z
N MET A 1 8.09 -11.50 22.23
CA MET A 1 7.10 -11.10 21.19
C MET A 1 6.12 -12.26 21.00
N SER A 2 4.81 -12.06 21.13
CA SER A 2 3.84 -13.16 20.95
C SER A 2 3.82 -13.62 19.48
N ARG A 3 3.44 -14.89 19.21
CA ARG A 3 3.28 -15.41 17.83
C ARG A 3 2.34 -14.54 16.99
N LYS A 4 1.29 -13.99 17.62
CA LYS A 4 0.39 -13.02 16.99
C LYS A 4 1.12 -11.73 16.62
N ASN A 5 1.93 -11.16 17.53
CA ASN A 5 2.67 -9.92 17.25
C ASN A 5 3.67 -10.09 16.10
N LEU A 6 4.31 -11.26 15.99
CA LEU A 6 5.21 -11.55 14.88
C LEU A 6 4.46 -11.66 13.53
N LEU A 7 3.33 -12.39 13.49
CA LEU A 7 2.50 -12.48 12.29
C LEU A 7 1.91 -11.12 11.89
N TRP A 8 1.55 -10.31 12.87
CA TRP A 8 1.11 -8.92 12.67
C TRP A 8 2.19 -8.07 12.02
N PHE A 9 3.41 -8.12 12.56
CA PHE A 9 4.56 -7.40 12.04
C PHE A 9 4.90 -7.83 10.61
N LEU A 10 5.01 -9.14 10.37
CA LEU A 10 5.32 -9.69 9.05
C LEU A 10 4.24 -9.37 8.03
N GLY A 11 2.96 -9.49 8.40
CA GLY A 11 1.87 -9.12 7.52
C GLY A 11 1.90 -7.64 7.15
N GLY A 12 2.14 -6.74 8.13
CA GLY A 12 2.14 -5.30 7.89
C GLY A 12 3.29 -4.90 6.98
N LEU A 13 4.44 -5.56 7.15
CA LEU A 13 5.62 -5.37 6.33
C LEU A 13 5.37 -5.87 4.89
N VAL A 14 4.79 -7.06 4.71
CA VAL A 14 4.47 -7.61 3.38
C VAL A 14 3.39 -6.80 2.68
N ALA A 15 2.33 -6.39 3.38
CA ALA A 15 1.24 -5.60 2.82
C ALA A 15 1.64 -4.15 2.51
N GLY A 16 2.54 -3.57 3.32
CA GLY A 16 2.95 -2.16 3.23
C GLY A 16 4.15 -1.89 2.32
N ILE A 17 5.06 -2.86 2.13
CA ILE A 17 6.30 -2.67 1.34
C ILE A 17 5.99 -2.25 -0.10
N GLY A 18 4.99 -2.86 -0.74
CA GLY A 18 4.61 -2.49 -2.10
C GLY A 18 4.25 -1.00 -2.21
N TYR A 19 3.43 -0.50 -1.27
CA TYR A 19 3.03 0.91 -1.24
C TYR A 19 4.22 1.83 -1.00
N ILE A 20 5.11 1.49 -0.06
CA ILE A 20 6.34 2.24 0.20
C ILE A 20 7.21 2.33 -1.06
N ILE A 21 7.42 1.20 -1.74
CA ILE A 21 8.18 1.16 -3.00
C ILE A 21 7.49 2.02 -4.06
N GLY A 22 6.16 1.93 -4.20
CA GLY A 22 5.39 2.74 -5.16
C GLY A 22 5.50 4.24 -4.91
N ILE A 23 5.48 4.67 -3.64
CA ILE A 23 5.69 6.06 -3.23
C ILE A 23 7.07 6.54 -3.70
N PHE A 24 8.14 5.85 -3.27
CA PHE A 24 9.51 6.27 -3.60
C PHE A 24 9.80 6.17 -5.09
N TYR A 25 9.27 5.16 -5.77
CA TYR A 25 9.40 5.03 -7.22
C TYR A 25 8.86 6.29 -7.92
N LEU A 26 7.62 6.71 -7.64
CA LEU A 26 7.04 7.90 -8.26
C LEU A 26 7.75 9.19 -7.84
N LEU A 27 8.18 9.31 -6.58
CA LEU A 27 8.94 10.46 -6.09
C LEU A 27 10.32 10.61 -6.74
N ILE A 28 10.99 9.50 -7.07
CA ILE A 28 12.34 9.52 -7.64
C ILE A 28 12.29 9.63 -9.17
N THR A 29 11.44 8.82 -9.80
CA THR A 29 11.44 8.68 -11.27
C THR A 29 10.76 9.82 -12.00
N ARG A 30 9.72 10.42 -11.40
CA ARG A 30 8.99 11.51 -12.06
C ARG A 30 9.55 12.87 -11.69
N LYS A 31 9.73 13.72 -12.70
CA LYS A 31 10.30 15.08 -12.55
C LYS A 31 9.27 16.19 -12.75
N ASP A 32 8.03 15.86 -13.09
CA ASP A 32 6.96 16.84 -13.29
C ASP A 32 6.18 17.13 -11.99
N SER A 33 5.28 18.12 -12.07
CA SER A 33 4.50 18.62 -10.93
C SER A 33 3.60 17.58 -10.27
N THR A 34 3.23 16.50 -10.97
CA THR A 34 2.39 15.44 -10.40
C THR A 34 3.17 14.43 -9.55
N ARG A 35 4.50 14.61 -9.37
CA ARG A 35 5.37 13.74 -8.58
C ARG A 35 4.85 13.50 -7.16
N TRP A 36 4.38 14.55 -6.48
CA TRP A 36 3.89 14.45 -5.09
C TRP A 36 2.67 13.53 -4.97
N LEU A 37 1.97 13.23 -6.07
CA LEU A 37 0.78 12.39 -6.04
C LEU A 37 1.13 10.93 -5.70
N GLY A 38 2.39 10.53 -5.85
CA GLY A 38 2.87 9.26 -5.29
C GLY A 38 2.63 9.13 -3.79
N LEU A 39 2.56 10.24 -3.04
CA LEU A 39 2.22 10.23 -1.61
C LEU A 39 0.79 9.75 -1.35
N MET A 40 -0.11 9.77 -2.34
CA MET A 40 -1.47 9.23 -2.16
C MET A 40 -1.47 7.73 -1.84
N PHE A 41 -0.41 6.99 -2.20
CA PHE A 41 -0.24 5.59 -1.82
C PHE A 41 -0.08 5.38 -0.30
N PHE A 42 0.18 6.43 0.51
CA PHE A 42 0.04 6.36 1.98
C PHE A 42 -1.40 6.14 2.45
N LEU A 43 -2.39 6.25 1.57
CA LEU A 43 -3.77 5.88 1.86
C LEU A 43 -4.06 4.41 1.51
N GLY A 44 -3.02 3.64 1.16
CA GLY A 44 -3.14 2.25 0.74
C GLY A 44 -4.07 2.09 -0.47
N PRO A 45 -5.00 1.13 -0.46
CA PRO A 45 -5.84 0.81 -1.63
C PRO A 45 -6.76 1.98 -2.03
N PHE A 46 -7.16 2.84 -1.09
CA PHE A 46 -7.94 4.03 -1.43
C PHE A 46 -7.11 5.01 -2.27
N GLY A 47 -5.84 5.17 -1.93
CA GLY A 47 -4.88 5.93 -2.73
C GLY A 47 -4.70 5.38 -4.13
N SER A 48 -4.55 4.06 -4.25
CA SER A 48 -4.49 3.37 -5.54
C SER A 48 -5.75 3.59 -6.38
N ILE A 49 -6.94 3.51 -5.80
CA ILE A 49 -8.20 3.75 -6.51
C ILE A 49 -8.28 5.19 -7.01
N ILE A 50 -7.98 6.17 -6.15
CA ILE A 50 -8.02 7.60 -6.50
C ILE A 50 -7.05 7.89 -7.65
N LEU A 51 -5.79 7.47 -7.52
CA LEU A 51 -4.78 7.70 -8.55
C LEU A 51 -5.12 7.01 -9.87
N TYR A 52 -5.63 5.77 -9.83
CA TYR A 52 -6.12 5.09 -11.02
C TYR A 52 -7.21 5.90 -11.72
N LEU A 53 -8.23 6.37 -10.99
CA LEU A 53 -9.35 7.11 -11.59
C LEU A 53 -8.93 8.45 -12.18
N LEU A 54 -8.02 9.17 -11.50
CA LEU A 54 -7.49 10.45 -11.96
C LEU A 54 -6.61 10.30 -13.21
N PHE A 55 -5.78 9.25 -13.26
CA PHE A 55 -4.71 9.15 -14.25
C PHE A 55 -4.89 8.08 -15.33
N ARG A 56 -5.93 7.25 -15.28
CA ARG A 56 -6.19 6.16 -16.25
C ARG A 56 -6.16 6.57 -17.72
N LYS A 57 -6.39 7.85 -18.05
CA LYS A 57 -6.37 8.37 -19.43
C LYS A 57 -5.11 9.17 -19.78
N ILE A 58 -4.26 9.49 -18.81
CA ILE A 58 -3.16 10.47 -18.97
C ILE A 58 -1.80 9.81 -18.72
N HIS A 59 -1.66 9.06 -17.62
CA HIS A 59 -0.38 8.49 -17.19
C HIS A 59 -0.51 6.97 -17.00
N LYS A 60 -0.06 6.21 -18.02
CA LYS A 60 -0.16 4.74 -18.04
C LYS A 60 0.66 4.07 -16.93
N ASP A 61 1.80 4.66 -16.58
CA ASP A 61 2.70 4.24 -15.51
C ASP A 61 2.06 4.35 -14.11
N ILE A 62 1.50 5.53 -13.76
CA ILE A 62 0.78 5.73 -12.49
C ILE A 62 -0.41 4.78 -12.39
N THR A 63 -1.11 4.61 -13.51
CA THR A 63 -2.26 3.71 -13.63
C THR A 63 -1.84 2.26 -13.36
N ALA A 64 -0.77 1.79 -13.97
CA ALA A 64 -0.26 0.43 -13.79
C ALA A 64 0.18 0.19 -12.34
N ILE A 65 0.96 1.10 -11.76
CA ILE A 65 1.42 0.98 -10.36
C ILE A 65 0.23 0.94 -9.41
N SER A 66 -0.74 1.84 -9.59
CA SER A 66 -1.97 1.88 -8.80
C SER A 66 -2.72 0.54 -8.86
N LEU A 67 -2.87 -0.03 -10.06
CA LEU A 67 -3.52 -1.34 -10.23
C LEU A 67 -2.72 -2.47 -9.58
N TYR A 68 -1.40 -2.51 -9.76
CA TYR A 68 -0.56 -3.55 -9.14
C TYR A 68 -0.62 -3.51 -7.62
N LEU A 69 -0.60 -2.32 -7.02
CA LEU A 69 -0.75 -2.16 -5.58
C LEU A 69 -2.13 -2.56 -5.09
N LEU A 70 -3.17 -2.23 -5.85
CA LEU A 70 -4.54 -2.64 -5.54
C LEU A 70 -4.70 -4.17 -5.64
N TYR A 71 -4.17 -4.80 -6.68
CA TYR A 71 -4.19 -6.25 -6.84
C TYR A 71 -3.37 -6.96 -5.76
N GLY A 72 -2.18 -6.44 -5.42
CA GLY A 72 -1.39 -6.93 -4.31
C GLY A 72 -2.17 -6.89 -2.99
N PHE A 73 -2.92 -5.81 -2.74
CA PHE A 73 -3.81 -5.71 -1.59
C PHE A 73 -4.96 -6.73 -1.63
N LEU A 74 -5.64 -6.89 -2.78
CA LEU A 74 -6.73 -7.85 -2.92
C LEU A 74 -6.25 -9.30 -2.70
N LEU A 75 -5.04 -9.64 -3.15
CA LEU A 75 -4.42 -10.94 -2.90
C LEU A 75 -4.01 -11.12 -1.43
N TRP A 76 -3.69 -10.03 -0.73
CA TRP A 76 -3.36 -10.07 0.69
C TRP A 76 -4.59 -10.35 1.57
N ILE A 77 -5.78 -9.87 1.22
CA ILE A 77 -7.02 -10.07 1.98
C ILE A 77 -7.25 -11.54 2.39
N PRO A 78 -7.28 -12.53 1.47
CA PRO A 78 -7.52 -13.92 1.85
C PRO A 78 -6.42 -14.48 2.77
N ILE A 79 -5.16 -14.09 2.56
CA ILE A 79 -4.02 -14.51 3.41
C ILE A 79 -4.21 -13.97 4.83
N ALA A 80 -4.53 -12.69 4.97
CA ALA A 80 -4.76 -12.05 6.26
C ALA A 80 -5.92 -12.71 7.02
N LEU A 81 -7.02 -13.01 6.33
CA LEU A 81 -8.18 -13.66 6.93
C LEU A 81 -7.86 -15.07 7.45
N VAL A 82 -7.12 -15.88 6.69
CA VAL A 82 -6.68 -17.23 7.13
C VAL A 82 -5.77 -17.14 8.36
N LEU A 83 -4.96 -16.09 8.47
CA LEU A 83 -4.09 -15.85 9.62
C LEU A 83 -4.81 -15.20 10.82
N GLY A 84 -6.12 -14.92 10.72
CA GLY A 84 -6.90 -14.26 11.77
C GLY A 84 -6.52 -12.79 11.97
N LEU A 85 -6.00 -12.13 10.93
CA LEU A 85 -5.57 -10.73 10.91
C LEU A 85 -6.64 -9.85 10.24
N ASN A 86 -6.77 -8.60 10.68
CA ASN A 86 -7.60 -7.62 9.98
C ASN A 86 -6.78 -6.99 8.83
N PRO A 87 -7.15 -7.24 7.55
CA PRO A 87 -6.39 -6.76 6.39
C PRO A 87 -6.36 -5.24 6.26
N LEU A 88 -7.39 -4.52 6.73
CA LEU A 88 -7.45 -3.06 6.70
C LEU A 88 -6.54 -2.42 7.75
N TYR A 89 -6.46 -3.05 8.92
CA TYR A 89 -5.61 -2.56 10.00
C TYR A 89 -4.12 -2.74 9.68
N GLN A 90 -3.79 -3.71 8.82
CA GLN A 90 -2.44 -3.96 8.32
C GLN A 90 -1.97 -2.88 7.34
N ILE A 91 -2.88 -2.30 6.57
CA ILE A 91 -2.60 -1.11 5.76
C ILE A 91 -2.20 0.05 6.67
N PHE A 92 -2.94 0.30 7.76
CA PHE A 92 -2.54 1.31 8.72
C PHE A 92 -1.44 0.85 9.67
N GLY A 93 -0.92 -0.37 9.51
CA GLY A 93 0.08 -0.98 10.37
C GLY A 93 1.41 -0.22 10.39
N TYR A 94 1.79 0.46 9.31
CA TYR A 94 2.94 1.38 9.33
C TYR A 94 2.65 2.70 10.08
N VAL A 95 1.38 3.08 10.24
CA VAL A 95 0.97 4.28 11.01
C VAL A 95 0.71 3.94 12.48
N HIS A 96 0.11 2.78 12.77
CA HIS A 96 -0.40 2.40 14.09
C HIS A 96 0.38 1.25 14.75
N GLY A 97 1.00 0.35 13.97
CA GLY A 97 1.73 -0.81 14.47
C GLY A 97 3.08 -0.49 15.13
N TRP A 98 3.55 0.76 15.03
CA TRP A 98 4.72 1.25 15.76
C TRP A 98 4.37 1.88 17.11
N LEU A 99 3.14 2.34 17.30
CA LEU A 99 2.72 3.10 18.49
C LEU A 99 2.05 2.25 19.57
N GLY A 100 1.91 0.94 19.34
CA GLY A 100 1.20 0.01 20.25
C GLY A 100 1.99 -1.26 20.57
N ALA A 101 3.32 -1.18 20.59
CA ALA A 101 4.17 -2.21 21.21
C ALA A 101 4.30 -1.94 22.72
#